data_AF-A0A4P9YW95-F1
#
_entry.id   AF-A0A4P9YW95-F1
#
_cell.length_a   1.000
_cell.length_b   1.000
_cell.length_c   1.000
_cell.angle_alpha   90.00
_cell.angle_beta   90.00
_cell.angle_gamma   90.00
#
_symmetry.space_group_name_H-M   'P 1'
#
loop_
_entity.id
_entity.type
_entity.pdbx_description
1 polymer ?
#
loop_
_entity_poly.entity_id
_entity_poly.type
_entity_poly.pdbx_seq_one_letter_code
_entity_poly.pdbx_strand_id
1 'polypeptide(L)'
;MNFLKIGERTISFIPPDGEFDLMHYRTTENVNLPFRVQPVVTEASRSRIEYQIQVKANFSNKLYASNVTIRIPTPLNTASATIRVSVGRAKYVPAENCIVWKVQRFQG
;
A
#
# COMPACT_ATOMS: atom_id res chain seq x y z
N MET A 1 -39.81 16.28 1.67
CA MET A 1 -39.80 14.93 1.07
C MET A 1 -38.82 14.96 -0.10
N ASN A 2 -37.55 14.59 0.12
CA ASN A 2 -36.53 14.63 -0.92
C ASN A 2 -36.50 13.28 -1.64
N PHE A 3 -37.03 13.27 -2.86
CA PHE A 3 -37.15 12.05 -3.66
C PHE A 3 -35.81 11.72 -4.32
N LEU A 4 -35.14 10.70 -3.81
CA LEU A 4 -34.14 9.96 -4.57
C LEU A 4 -34.89 9.10 -5.60
N LYS A 5 -34.82 9.48 -6.88
CA LYS A 5 -35.21 8.60 -8.00
C LYS A 5 -33.95 7.94 -8.54
N ILE A 6 -33.92 6.61 -8.54
CA ILE A 6 -32.90 5.83 -9.23
C ILE A 6 -33.55 5.32 -10.52
N GLY A 7 -33.11 5.86 -11.66
CA GLY A 7 -33.45 5.39 -13.00
C GLY A 7 -32.18 5.42 -13.87
N GLU A 8 -31.92 4.34 -14.61
CA GLU A 8 -30.74 4.10 -15.47
C GLU A 8 -29.46 4.83 -15.06
N ARG A 9 -28.81 4.38 -13.96
CA ARG A 9 -27.51 4.89 -13.49
C ARG A 9 -27.47 6.39 -13.15
N THR A 10 -28.62 7.05 -12.97
CA THR A 10 -28.67 8.48 -12.63
C THR A 10 -29.01 8.69 -11.16
N ILE A 11 -28.25 9.55 -10.48
CA ILE A 11 -28.51 10.00 -9.09
C ILE A 11 -29.02 11.44 -9.14
N SER A 12 -30.24 11.68 -8.65
CA SER A 12 -30.86 13.01 -8.56
C SER A 12 -31.12 13.39 -7.11
N PHE A 13 -30.64 14.55 -6.67
CA PHE A 13 -30.84 15.08 -5.33
C PHE A 13 -30.67 16.60 -5.29
N ILE A 14 -31.17 17.25 -4.23
CA ILE A 14 -30.92 18.67 -3.94
C ILE A 14 -29.82 18.72 -2.87
N PRO A 15 -28.63 19.29 -3.15
CA PRO A 15 -27.54 19.32 -2.18
C PRO A 15 -27.86 20.21 -0.98
N PRO A 16 -27.46 19.81 0.24
CA PRO A 16 -27.41 20.71 1.40
C PRO A 16 -26.36 21.81 1.20
N ASP A 17 -26.50 22.92 1.94
CA ASP A 17 -25.45 23.93 2.02
C ASP A 17 -24.27 23.39 2.85
N GLY A 18 -23.05 23.46 2.29
CA GLY A 18 -21.83 23.02 2.95
C GLY A 18 -21.32 21.63 2.51
N GLU A 19 -20.43 21.05 3.32
CA GLU A 19 -19.84 19.73 3.06
C GLU A 19 -20.82 18.62 3.46
N PHE A 20 -21.04 17.65 2.56
CA PHE A 20 -21.88 16.50 2.84
C PHE A 20 -21.40 15.27 2.05
N ASP A 21 -21.59 14.08 2.63
CA ASP A 21 -21.34 12.82 1.95
C ASP A 21 -22.54 12.41 1.12
N LEU A 22 -22.40 12.46 -0.20
CA LEU A 22 -23.47 12.08 -1.13
C LEU A 22 -23.78 10.58 -1.11
N MET A 23 -22.75 9.73 -1.10
CA MET A 23 -22.91 8.28 -1.23
C MET A 23 -21.73 7.54 -0.62
N HIS A 24 -22.04 6.46 0.10
CA HIS A 24 -21.08 5.44 0.49
C HIS A 24 -21.37 4.18 -0.30
N TYR A 25 -20.36 3.63 -0.99
CA TYR A 25 -20.53 2.42 -1.78
C TYR A 25 -19.37 1.45 -1.56
N ARG A 26 -19.61 0.17 -1.88
CA ARG A 26 -18.62 -0.89 -1.85
C ARG A 26 -18.59 -1.56 -3.22
N THR A 27 -17.40 -1.75 -3.77
CA THR A 27 -17.18 -2.61 -4.94
C THR A 27 -16.22 -3.73 -4.59
N THR A 28 -16.48 -4.92 -5.12
CA THR A 28 -15.63 -6.10 -5.02
C THR A 28 -15.13 -6.59 -6.38
N GLU A 29 -15.61 -5.99 -7.46
CA GLU A 29 -15.28 -6.36 -8.84
C GLU A 29 -14.39 -5.31 -9.50
N ASN A 30 -13.52 -5.75 -10.42
CA ASN A 30 -12.60 -4.90 -11.19
C ASN A 30 -11.67 -4.01 -10.34
N VAL A 31 -11.26 -4.49 -9.17
CA VAL A 31 -10.34 -3.77 -8.28
C VAL A 31 -8.91 -3.92 -8.79
N ASN A 32 -8.34 -2.83 -9.29
CA ASN A 32 -6.91 -2.75 -9.60
C ASN A 32 -6.11 -2.42 -8.34
N LEU A 33 -5.34 -3.39 -7.86
CA LEU A 33 -4.41 -3.16 -6.76
C LEU A 33 -3.29 -2.22 -7.23
N PRO A 34 -3.03 -1.11 -6.52
CA PRO A 34 -2.05 -0.10 -6.95
C PRO A 34 -0.60 -0.61 -6.87
N PHE A 35 -0.35 -1.61 -6.03
CA PHE A 35 0.97 -2.22 -5.87
C PHE A 35 0.90 -3.73 -5.93
N ARG A 36 1.89 -4.32 -6.58
CA ARG A 36 2.18 -5.75 -6.56
C ARG A 36 3.47 -6.00 -5.79
N VAL A 37 3.40 -6.81 -4.75
CA VAL A 37 4.55 -7.19 -3.94
C VAL A 37 4.95 -8.62 -4.29
N GLN A 38 6.22 -8.85 -4.59
CA GLN A 38 6.82 -10.14 -4.91
C GLN A 38 7.95 -10.40 -3.92
N PRO A 39 7.66 -11.02 -2.77
CA PRO A 39 8.66 -11.37 -1.79
C PRO A 39 9.32 -12.71 -2.15
N VAL A 40 10.64 -12.78 -1.95
CA VAL A 40 11.42 -14.02 -1.95
C VAL A 40 12.16 -14.07 -0.62
N VAL A 41 11.99 -15.17 0.11
CA VAL A 41 12.63 -15.40 1.39
C VAL A 41 13.51 -16.63 1.25
N THR A 42 14.78 -16.51 1.61
CA THR A 42 15.75 -17.59 1.49
C THR A 42 16.50 -17.76 2.80
N GLU A 43 16.48 -18.97 3.34
CA GLU A 43 17.29 -19.33 4.50
C GLU A 43 18.70 -19.67 4.03
N ALA A 44 19.60 -18.68 4.05
CA ALA A 44 20.99 -18.87 3.63
C ALA A 44 21.78 -19.74 4.63
N SER A 45 21.41 -19.71 5.93
CA SER A 45 21.96 -20.60 6.96
C SER A 45 21.06 -20.61 8.18
N ARG A 46 21.38 -21.44 9.19
CA ARG A 46 20.64 -21.50 10.47
C ARG A 46 20.56 -20.16 11.22
N SER A 47 21.45 -19.22 10.93
CA SER A 47 21.51 -17.90 11.59
C SER A 47 21.29 -16.73 10.62
N ARG A 48 20.99 -16.99 9.34
CA ARG A 48 20.89 -15.94 8.32
C ARG A 48 19.73 -16.19 7.37
N ILE A 49 18.81 -15.23 7.35
CA ILE A 49 17.72 -15.17 6.38
C ILE A 49 17.97 -14.00 5.44
N GLU A 50 17.78 -14.24 4.14
CA GLU A 50 17.83 -13.24 3.10
C GLU A 50 16.42 -12.93 2.61
N TYR A 51 16.09 -11.64 2.54
CA TYR A 51 14.84 -11.13 2.01
C TYR A 51 15.11 -10.37 0.72
N GLN A 52 14.49 -10.80 -0.38
CA GLN A 52 14.45 -10.07 -1.63
C GLN A 52 13.01 -9.66 -1.92
N ILE A 53 12.70 -8.38 -1.72
CA ILE A 53 11.35 -7.84 -1.88
C ILE A 53 11.30 -6.97 -3.14
N GLN A 54 10.54 -7.37 -4.14
CA GLN A 54 10.25 -6.54 -5.31
C GLN A 54 8.85 -5.94 -5.18
N VAL A 55 8.73 -4.63 -5.37
CA VAL A 55 7.46 -3.93 -5.38
C VAL A 55 7.31 -3.25 -6.73
N LYS A 56 6.18 -3.48 -7.41
CA LYS A 56 5.83 -2.87 -8.69
C LYS A 56 4.56 -2.04 -8.53
N ALA A 57 4.55 -0.84 -9.07
CA ALA A 57 3.32 -0.08 -9.23
C ALA A 57 2.50 -0.66 -10.38
N ASN A 58 1.17 -0.60 -10.24
CA ASN A 58 0.22 -1.05 -11.25
C ASN A 58 -0.80 0.06 -11.57
N PHE A 59 -0.30 1.29 -11.63
CA PHE A 59 -1.04 2.48 -12.00
C PHE A 59 -0.26 3.24 -13.09
N SER A 60 -0.89 4.23 -13.71
CA SER A 60 -0.27 4.97 -14.81
C SER A 60 1.07 5.61 -14.39
N ASN A 61 2.06 5.54 -15.27
CA ASN A 61 3.34 6.24 -15.15
C ASN A 61 3.24 7.78 -15.14
N LYS A 62 2.04 8.36 -15.28
CA LYS A 62 1.80 9.79 -15.06
C LYS A 62 1.50 10.12 -13.60
N LEU A 63 1.11 9.11 -12.82
CA LEU A 63 0.79 9.22 -11.41
C LEU A 63 1.98 8.77 -10.56
N TYR A 64 2.00 9.24 -9.33
CA TYR A 64 2.94 8.77 -8.31
C TYR A 64 2.20 8.59 -6.99
N ALA A 65 2.63 7.58 -6.23
CA ALA A 65 2.16 7.40 -4.86
C ALA A 65 3.11 8.13 -3.91
N SER A 66 2.54 8.89 -2.97
CA SER A 66 3.28 9.55 -1.90
C SER A 66 3.22 8.75 -0.60
N ASN A 67 4.22 8.90 0.26
CA ASN A 67 4.25 8.33 1.62
C ASN A 67 4.10 6.80 1.67
N VAL A 68 4.64 6.10 0.66
CA VAL A 68 4.61 4.64 0.61
C VAL A 68 5.49 4.07 1.72
N THR A 69 4.90 3.24 2.58
CA THR A 69 5.60 2.55 3.66
C THR A 69 5.39 1.05 3.51
N ILE A 70 6.48 0.33 3.30
CA ILE A 70 6.53 -1.13 3.16
C ILE A 70 7.09 -1.68 4.47
N ARG A 71 6.32 -2.57 5.11
CA ARG A 71 6.70 -3.20 6.38
C ARG A 71 7.01 -4.66 6.11
N ILE A 72 8.25 -5.06 6.38
CA ILE A 72 8.73 -6.43 6.16
C ILE A 72 8.96 -7.03 7.55
N PRO A 73 8.16 -8.01 7.98
CA PRO A 73 8.35 -8.64 9.29
C PRO A 73 9.65 -9.44 9.31
N THR A 74 10.35 -9.40 10.43
CA THR A 74 11.55 -10.19 10.70
C THR A 74 11.28 -11.19 11.83
N PRO A 75 12.05 -12.28 11.93
CA PRO A 75 11.97 -13.21 13.05
C PRO A 75 12.23 -12.52 14.40
N LEU A 76 11.67 -13.08 15.47
CA LEU A 76 11.83 -12.55 16.83
C LEU A 76 13.28 -12.61 17.35
N ASN A 77 14.08 -13.53 16.82
CA ASN A 77 15.49 -13.72 17.18
C ASN A 77 16.45 -12.91 16.29
N THR A 78 15.96 -11.88 15.58
CA THR A 78 16.80 -11.06 14.70
C THR A 78 17.72 -10.17 15.53
N ALA A 79 19.02 -10.50 15.55
CA ALA A 79 20.02 -9.68 16.23
C ALA A 79 20.39 -8.40 15.45
N SER A 80 20.45 -8.50 14.11
CA SER A 80 20.81 -7.38 13.24
C SER A 80 20.27 -7.60 11.83
N ALA A 81 20.01 -6.53 11.09
CA ALA A 81 19.59 -6.60 9.69
C ALA A 81 20.45 -5.68 8.82
N THR A 82 21.09 -6.25 7.81
CA THR A 82 21.80 -5.50 6.77
C THR A 82 20.83 -5.24 5.62
N ILE A 83 20.55 -3.97 5.33
CA ILE A 83 19.51 -3.58 4.38
C ILE A 83 20.14 -2.83 3.21
N ARG A 84 19.76 -3.22 1.99
CA ARG A 84 20.07 -2.50 0.75
C ARG A 84 18.77 -2.24 0.00
N VAL A 85 18.55 -1.00 -0.41
CA VAL A 85 17.37 -0.60 -1.18
C VAL A 85 17.80 0.21 -2.39
N SER A 86 17.09 0.05 -3.50
CA SER A 86 17.33 0.83 -4.73
C SER A 86 16.68 2.21 -4.68
N VAL A 87 15.60 2.37 -3.90
CA VAL A 87 14.81 3.60 -3.82
C VAL A 87 14.41 3.86 -2.37
N GLY A 88 14.38 5.13 -1.96
CA GLY A 88 13.92 5.52 -0.62
C GLY A 88 14.90 5.14 0.49
N ARG A 89 14.37 4.97 1.71
CA ARG A 89 15.17 4.65 2.90
C ARG A 89 14.52 3.53 3.69
N ALA A 90 15.31 2.55 4.12
CA ALA A 90 14.85 1.46 4.94
C ALA A 90 15.65 1.36 6.23
N LYS A 91 14.97 1.02 7.32
CA LYS A 91 15.58 0.82 8.63
C LYS A 91 14.94 -0.37 9.33
N TYR A 92 15.75 -1.12 10.07
CA TYR A 92 15.24 -2.13 10.99
C TYR A 92 14.73 -1.44 12.26
N VAL A 93 13.55 -1.83 12.72
CA VAL A 93 12.92 -1.35 13.95
C VAL A 93 12.78 -2.55 14.90
N PRO A 94 13.74 -2.75 15.82
CA PRO A 94 13.75 -3.91 16.72
C PRO A 94 12.50 -4.01 17.58
N ALA A 95 11.98 -2.88 18.08
CA ALA A 95 10.78 -2.84 18.91
C ALA A 95 9.53 -3.41 18.22
N GLU A 96 9.48 -3.38 16.89
CA GLU A 96 8.36 -3.88 16.08
C GLU A 96 8.71 -5.16 15.33
N ASN A 97 9.93 -5.71 15.51
CA ASN A 97 10.46 -6.85 14.75
C ASN A 97 10.19 -6.72 13.24
N CYS A 98 10.43 -5.54 12.67
CA CYS A 98 10.18 -5.30 11.26
C CYS A 98 11.21 -4.35 10.64
N ILE A 99 11.44 -4.54 9.35
CA ILE A 99 12.13 -3.58 8.50
C ILE A 99 11.08 -2.65 7.92
N VAL A 100 11.24 -1.35 8.18
CA VAL A 100 10.38 -0.30 7.66
C VAL A 100 11.09 0.37 6.50
N TRP A 101 10.56 0.18 5.29
CA TRP A 101 11.04 0.79 4.07
C TRP A 101 10.09 1.90 3.62
N LYS A 102 10.58 3.15 3.62
CA LYS A 102 9.83 4.35 3.23
C LYS A 102 10.29 4.87 1.87
N VAL A 103 9.34 5.09 0.98
CA VAL A 103 9.54 5.70 -0.33
C VAL A 103 8.66 6.95 -0.41
N GLN A 104 9.28 8.13 -0.53
CA GLN A 104 8.52 9.39 -0.56
C GLN A 104 7.71 9.56 -1.83
N ARG A 105 8.27 9.12 -2.97
CA ARG A 105 7.62 9.20 -4.28
C ARG A 105 7.86 7.90 -5.03
N PHE A 106 6.81 7.14 -5.25
CA PHE A 106 6.84 5.88 -6.00
C PHE A 106 6.15 6.09 -7.35
N GLN A 107 6.92 6.03 -8.43
CA GLN A 107 6.41 6.25 -9.79
C GLN A 107 5.63 5.03 -10.30
N GLY A 108 4.56 5.28 -11.06
CA GLY A 108 3.76 4.26 -11.75
C GLY A 108 4.53 3.49 -12.81
#